data_AF-A0A3S1MXM3-F1
#
_entry.id   AF-A0A3S1MXM3-F1
#
_cell.length_a   1.000
_cell.length_b   1.000
_cell.length_c   1.000
_cell.angle_alpha   90.00
_cell.angle_beta   90.00
_cell.angle_gamma   90.00
#
_symmetry.space_group_name_H-M   'P 1'
#
loop_
_entity.id
_entity.type
_entity.pdbx_description
1 polymer ?
#
loop_
_entity_poly.entity_id
_entity_poly.type
_entity_poly.pdbx_seq_one_letter_code
_entity_poly.pdbx_strand_id
1 'polypeptide(L)'
;MSAETWNSALWSAWSAVEAAEAVMAGAPSAYALCRPPGHHAFADVAGGFCFINNSAVAAQVLRKNSARVAILDVGIERAAKVAADIGGIAVQCDVSSGDSATAAIAEAAEKLGPSRILVNCAGIAIGVKTIGKDGPHPLDQYRN
;
A
#
# COMPACT_ATOMS: atom_id res chain seq x y z
N MET A 1 14.63 17.68 1.60
CA MET A 1 13.20 17.67 1.95
C MET A 1 12.69 19.09 1.80
N SER A 2 11.64 19.33 1.02
CA SER A 2 11.08 20.69 0.86
C SER A 2 10.23 21.07 2.08
N ALA A 3 9.87 22.35 2.21
CA ALA A 3 9.06 22.84 3.32
C ALA A 3 7.66 22.15 3.39
N GLU A 4 7.13 21.73 2.25
CA GLU A 4 5.80 21.15 2.09
C GLU A 4 5.78 19.62 2.27
N THR A 5 6.96 18.99 2.34
CA THR A 5 7.06 17.52 2.37
C THR A 5 6.38 16.95 3.61
N TRP A 6 6.57 17.58 4.78
CA TRP A 6 5.95 17.15 6.03
C TRP A 6 4.42 17.16 5.95
N ASN A 7 3.84 18.29 5.53
CA ASN A 7 2.39 18.42 5.42
C ASN A 7 1.82 17.43 4.40
N SER A 8 2.48 17.25 3.25
CA SER A 8 2.05 16.28 2.25
C SER A 8 2.08 14.84 2.78
N ALA A 9 3.18 14.45 3.45
CA ALA A 9 3.31 13.12 4.04
C ALA A 9 2.26 12.87 5.14
N LEU A 10 2.00 13.88 5.97
CA LEU A 10 1.00 13.80 7.02
C LEU A 10 -0.42 13.61 6.45
N TRP A 11 -0.82 14.39 5.45
CA TRP A 11 -2.12 14.24 4.79
C TRP A 11 -2.27 12.93 4.03
N SER A 12 -1.18 12.41 3.47
CA SER A 12 -1.15 11.07 2.90
C SER A 12 -1.45 10.00 3.96
N ALA A 13 -0.85 10.11 5.14
CA ALA A 13 -1.10 9.18 6.24
C ALA A 13 -2.55 9.29 6.76
N TRP A 14 -3.07 10.51 6.88
CA TRP A 14 -4.48 10.73 7.24
C TRP A 14 -5.47 10.11 6.26
N SER A 15 -5.16 10.13 4.95
CA SER A 15 -5.99 9.44 3.96
C SER A 15 -6.11 7.93 4.24
N ALA A 16 -5.04 7.32 4.75
CA ALA A 16 -5.05 5.91 5.14
C ALA A 16 -5.78 5.67 6.47
N VAL A 17 -5.69 6.60 7.42
CA VAL A 17 -6.47 6.57 8.67
C VAL A 17 -7.96 6.63 8.36
N GLU A 18 -8.40 7.62 7.58
CA GLU A 18 -9.81 7.83 7.26
C GLU A 18 -10.42 6.61 6.54
N ALA A 19 -9.69 6.02 5.57
CA ALA A 19 -10.15 4.81 4.90
C ALA A 19 -10.29 3.62 5.87
N ALA A 20 -9.38 3.50 6.83
CA ALA A 20 -9.47 2.46 7.86
C ALA A 20 -10.66 2.69 8.81
N GLU A 21 -10.84 3.93 9.28
CA GLU A 21 -11.94 4.30 10.16
C GLU A 21 -13.30 4.16 9.47
N ALA A 22 -13.42 4.53 8.19
CA ALA A 22 -14.66 4.38 7.42
C ALA A 22 -15.12 2.92 7.34
N VAL A 23 -14.19 1.98 7.12
CA VAL A 23 -14.53 0.55 7.10
C VAL A 23 -14.85 0.03 8.50
N MET A 24 -14.15 0.49 9.53
CA MET A 24 -14.49 0.15 10.91
C MET A 24 -15.87 0.68 11.30
N ALA A 25 -16.30 1.81 10.73
CA ALA A 25 -17.64 2.38 10.89
C ALA A 25 -18.72 1.65 10.06
N GLY A 26 -18.37 0.60 9.32
CA GLY A 26 -19.31 -0.25 8.59
C GLY A 26 -19.34 -0.04 7.08
N ALA A 27 -18.46 0.80 6.51
CA ALA A 27 -18.32 0.85 5.06
C ALA A 27 -17.89 -0.53 4.53
N PRO A 28 -18.49 -1.01 3.41
CA PRO A 28 -18.19 -2.34 2.88
C PRO A 28 -16.76 -2.45 2.36
N SER A 29 -16.22 -1.33 1.85
CA SER A 29 -14.83 -1.15 1.52
C SER A 29 -14.39 0.32 1.45
N ALA A 30 -13.08 0.56 1.49
CA ALA A 30 -12.48 1.88 1.27
C ALA A 30 -11.13 1.78 0.52
N TYR A 31 -10.80 2.85 -0.20
CA TYR A 31 -9.56 2.99 -0.95
C TYR A 31 -8.81 4.26 -0.53
N ALA A 32 -7.59 4.11 -0.01
CA ALA A 32 -6.73 5.22 0.37
C ALA A 32 -5.74 5.56 -0.77
N LEU A 33 -6.00 6.64 -1.51
CA LEU A 33 -5.11 7.13 -2.56
C LEU A 33 -3.98 7.99 -1.96
N CYS A 34 -2.96 7.33 -1.42
CA CYS A 34 -1.89 7.97 -0.68
C CYS A 34 -0.82 8.59 -1.60
N ARG A 35 -0.41 9.84 -1.33
CA ARG A 35 0.77 10.48 -1.94
C ARG A 35 1.35 11.55 -1.01
N PRO A 36 2.64 11.51 -0.63
CA PRO A 36 3.70 10.58 -1.05
C PRO A 36 3.48 9.12 -0.58
N PRO A 37 4.15 8.13 -1.20
CA PRO A 37 4.06 6.73 -0.79
C PRO A 37 4.61 6.51 0.62
N GLY A 38 4.41 5.31 1.17
CA GLY A 38 4.79 5.01 2.56
C GLY A 38 5.59 3.73 2.80
N HIS A 39 5.57 2.74 1.90
CA HIS A 39 6.06 1.39 2.20
C HIS A 39 7.58 1.26 2.42
N HIS A 40 8.38 2.27 2.08
CA HIS A 40 9.82 2.31 2.34
C HIS A 40 10.20 3.11 3.60
N ALA A 41 9.22 3.64 4.34
CA ALA A 41 9.45 4.29 5.62
C ALA A 41 9.41 3.25 6.76
N PHE A 42 10.47 3.24 7.57
CA PHE A 42 10.58 2.48 8.81
C PHE A 42 10.39 3.42 10.02
N ALA A 43 10.44 2.87 11.24
CA ALA A 43 10.22 3.65 12.46
C ALA A 43 11.18 4.84 12.62
N ASP A 44 12.41 4.72 12.10
CA ASP A 44 13.51 5.65 12.26
C ASP A 44 14.17 6.06 10.92
N VAL A 45 13.64 5.60 9.78
CA VAL A 45 14.23 5.83 8.45
C VAL A 45 13.16 6.22 7.43
N ALA A 46 13.38 7.34 6.73
CA ALA A 46 12.68 7.69 5.49
C ALA A 46 13.53 7.27 4.28
N GLY A 47 12.89 6.82 3.20
CA GLY A 47 13.61 6.30 2.03
C GLY A 47 12.69 6.07 0.83
N GLY A 48 13.24 6.03 -0.39
CA GLY A 48 12.49 5.70 -1.61
C GLY A 48 11.20 6.52 -1.80
N PHE A 49 11.29 7.84 -1.61
CA PHE A 49 10.17 8.81 -1.62
C PHE A 49 9.14 8.65 -0.49
N CYS A 50 9.36 7.73 0.45
CA CYS A 50 8.47 7.47 1.58
C CYS A 50 8.98 8.16 2.86
N PHE A 51 8.06 8.78 3.59
CA PHE A 51 8.35 9.51 4.84
C PHE A 51 7.55 8.97 6.03
N ILE A 52 6.28 8.60 5.81
CA ILE A 52 5.41 7.95 6.79
C ILE A 52 4.85 6.68 6.15
N ASN A 53 4.86 5.57 6.88
CA ASN A 53 4.35 4.30 6.38
C ASN A 53 2.82 4.24 6.48
N ASN A 54 2.13 4.76 5.46
CA ASN A 54 0.66 4.85 5.45
C ASN A 54 -0.01 3.47 5.64
N SER A 55 0.55 2.39 5.05
CA SER A 55 0.04 1.02 5.22
C SER A 55 0.18 0.54 6.67
N ALA A 56 1.32 0.82 7.31
CA ALA A 56 1.51 0.50 8.73
C ALA A 56 0.58 1.33 9.62
N VAL A 57 0.36 2.62 9.31
CA VAL A 57 -0.59 3.48 10.03
C VAL A 57 -2.00 2.92 9.96
N ALA A 58 -2.50 2.58 8.77
CA ALA A 58 -3.81 1.95 8.61
C ALA A 58 -3.92 0.62 9.35
N ALA A 59 -2.90 -0.24 9.25
CA ALA A 59 -2.87 -1.51 9.99
C ALA A 59 -2.98 -1.30 11.51
N GLN A 60 -2.29 -0.29 12.06
CA GLN A 60 -2.36 0.05 13.49
C GLN A 60 -3.74 0.60 13.90
N VAL A 61 -4.38 1.41 13.06
CA VAL A 61 -5.77 1.87 13.30
C VAL A 61 -6.73 0.69 13.35
N LEU A 62 -6.62 -0.24 12.40
CA LEU A 62 -7.49 -1.42 12.33
C LEU A 62 -7.33 -2.35 13.52
N ARG A 63 -6.08 -2.55 13.97
CA ARG A 63 -5.77 -3.38 15.13
C ARG A 63 -6.45 -2.93 16.42
N LYS A 64 -6.64 -1.62 16.62
CA LYS A 64 -7.30 -1.09 17.82
C LYS A 64 -8.72 -1.64 17.99
N ASN A 65 -9.34 -2.12 16.92
CA ASN A 65 -10.69 -2.66 16.91
C ASN A 65 -10.72 -4.18 16.62
N SER A 66 -9.65 -4.91 16.96
CA SER A 66 -9.56 -6.37 16.80
C SER A 66 -9.70 -6.87 15.35
N ALA A 67 -9.39 -6.02 14.36
CA ALA A 67 -9.37 -6.43 12.97
C ALA A 67 -8.23 -7.42 12.68
N ARG A 68 -8.49 -8.39 11.81
CA ARG A 68 -7.46 -9.27 11.25
C ARG A 68 -6.84 -8.60 10.04
N VAL A 69 -5.51 -8.48 10.01
CA VAL A 69 -4.79 -7.73 8.98
C VAL A 69 -3.88 -8.66 8.17
N ALA A 70 -3.90 -8.52 6.85
CA ALA A 70 -2.92 -9.12 5.95
C ALA A 70 -2.01 -8.03 5.35
N ILE A 71 -0.71 -8.29 5.30
CA ILE A 71 0.29 -7.45 4.62
C ILE A 71 0.69 -8.12 3.31
N LEU A 72 0.45 -7.44 2.20
CA LEU A 72 0.76 -7.93 0.85
C LEU A 72 2.00 -7.19 0.32
N ASP A 73 3.10 -7.91 0.06
CA ASP A 73 4.37 -7.33 -0.41
C ASP A 73 5.15 -8.31 -1.30
N VAL A 74 6.01 -7.80 -2.19
CA VAL A 74 6.94 -8.62 -2.99
C VAL A 74 8.00 -9.30 -2.13
N GLY A 75 8.44 -8.65 -1.06
CA GLY A 75 9.47 -9.13 -0.14
C GLY A 75 8.84 -9.84 1.05
N ILE A 76 8.50 -11.12 0.87
CA ILE A 76 7.74 -11.90 1.85
C ILE A 76 8.39 -11.92 3.25
N GLU A 77 9.71 -11.98 3.36
CA GLU A 77 10.40 -11.97 4.66
C GLU A 77 10.20 -10.66 5.44
N ARG A 78 10.19 -9.52 4.73
CA ARG A 78 9.95 -8.20 5.34
C ARG A 78 8.49 -8.09 5.77
N ALA A 79 7.57 -8.51 4.91
CA ALA A 79 6.14 -8.53 5.22
C ALA A 79 5.83 -9.45 6.41
N ALA A 80 6.47 -10.63 6.49
CA ALA A 80 6.28 -11.57 7.60
C ALA A 80 6.70 -10.97 8.95
N LYS A 81 7.80 -10.21 9.00
CA LYS A 81 8.22 -9.49 10.22
C LYS A 81 7.17 -8.48 10.64
N VAL A 82 6.72 -7.62 9.71
CA VAL A 82 5.68 -6.63 10.00
C VAL A 82 4.38 -7.30 10.43
N ALA A 83 3.96 -8.37 9.74
CA ALA A 83 2.78 -9.15 10.07
C ALA A 83 2.86 -9.73 11.49
N ALA A 84 4.01 -10.28 11.88
CA ALA A 84 4.23 -10.81 13.22
C ALA A 84 4.09 -9.73 14.31
N ASP A 85 4.69 -8.54 14.11
CA ASP A 85 4.59 -7.42 15.05
C ASP A 85 3.15 -6.93 15.25
N ILE A 86 2.29 -7.19 14.26
CA ILE A 86 0.89 -6.78 14.26
C ILE A 86 -0.09 -7.93 14.54
N GLY A 87 0.38 -9.16 14.75
CA GLY A 87 -0.50 -10.34 14.90
C GLY A 87 -1.35 -10.62 13.67
N GLY A 88 -0.88 -10.22 12.49
CA GLY A 88 -1.51 -10.43 11.19
C GLY A 88 -0.85 -11.56 10.41
N ILE A 89 -1.14 -11.63 9.11
CA ILE A 89 -0.49 -12.55 8.16
C ILE A 89 0.25 -11.77 7.08
N ALA A 90 1.22 -12.42 6.44
CA ALA A 90 1.86 -11.90 5.24
C ALA A 90 1.48 -12.77 4.04
N VAL A 91 1.26 -12.14 2.89
CA VAL A 91 1.00 -12.80 1.61
C VAL A 91 1.92 -12.18 0.57
N GLN A 92 2.57 -12.99 -0.26
CA GLN A 92 3.45 -12.47 -1.30
C GLN A 92 2.61 -11.87 -2.42
N CYS A 93 2.91 -10.64 -2.83
CA CYS A 93 2.15 -9.93 -3.86
C CYS A 93 3.07 -9.01 -4.67
N ASP A 94 3.09 -9.21 -5.98
CA ASP A 94 3.68 -8.28 -6.93
C ASP A 94 2.60 -7.36 -7.52
N VAL A 95 2.62 -6.10 -7.09
CA VAL A 95 1.66 -5.08 -7.56
C VAL A 95 1.84 -4.72 -9.04
N SER A 96 2.93 -5.14 -9.69
CA SER A 96 3.11 -5.00 -11.14
C SER A 96 2.35 -6.05 -11.96
N SER A 97 1.82 -7.10 -11.30
CA SER A 97 1.11 -8.20 -11.95
C SER A 97 -0.33 -8.29 -11.43
N GLY A 98 -1.30 -8.12 -12.33
CA GLY A 98 -2.72 -8.29 -12.01
C GLY A 98 -3.05 -9.69 -11.50
N ASP A 99 -2.42 -10.72 -12.05
CA ASP A 99 -2.57 -12.11 -11.61
C ASP A 99 -2.03 -12.32 -10.19
N SER A 100 -0.84 -11.76 -9.90
CA SER A 100 -0.27 -11.83 -8.55
C SER A 100 -1.15 -11.12 -7.52
N ALA A 101 -1.64 -9.92 -7.84
CA ALA A 101 -2.57 -9.19 -6.96
C ALA A 101 -3.87 -9.97 -6.73
N THR A 102 -4.43 -10.57 -7.78
CA THR A 102 -5.66 -11.38 -7.68
C THR A 102 -5.46 -12.60 -6.79
N ALA A 103 -4.37 -13.34 -6.99
CA ALA A 103 -4.03 -14.51 -6.17
C ALA A 103 -3.79 -14.13 -4.70
N ALA A 104 -3.07 -13.04 -4.45
CA ALA A 104 -2.78 -12.59 -3.09
C ALA A 104 -4.05 -12.14 -2.33
N ILE A 105 -4.97 -11.47 -3.01
CA ILE A 105 -6.27 -11.10 -2.42
C ILE A 105 -7.10 -12.34 -2.11
N ALA A 106 -7.12 -13.33 -3.01
CA ALA A 106 -7.83 -14.58 -2.79
C ALA A 106 -7.27 -15.35 -1.58
N GLU A 107 -5.94 -15.49 -1.49
CA GLU A 107 -5.28 -16.14 -0.36
C GLU A 107 -5.56 -15.43 0.98
N ALA A 108 -5.49 -14.09 0.99
CA ALA A 108 -5.85 -13.31 2.17
C ALA A 108 -7.32 -13.53 2.57
N ALA A 109 -8.22 -13.60 1.58
CA ALA A 109 -9.64 -13.80 1.80
C ALA A 109 -9.97 -15.20 2.37
N GLU A 110 -9.27 -16.24 1.92
CA GLU A 110 -9.41 -17.59 2.48
C GLU A 110 -9.02 -17.64 3.97
N LYS A 111 -7.96 -16.93 4.36
CA LYS A 111 -7.43 -16.95 5.72
C LYS A 111 -8.18 -16.03 6.68
N LEU A 112 -8.58 -14.84 6.22
CA LEU A 112 -9.10 -13.77 7.08
C LEU A 112 -10.56 -13.37 6.78
N GLY A 113 -11.18 -13.96 5.75
CA GLY A 113 -12.42 -13.46 5.18
C GLY A 113 -12.19 -12.27 4.23
N PRO A 114 -13.26 -11.76 3.59
CA PRO A 114 -13.13 -10.79 2.49
C PRO A 114 -12.36 -9.53 2.91
N SER A 115 -11.39 -9.13 2.10
CA SER A 115 -10.66 -7.87 2.28
C SER A 115 -11.61 -6.69 2.25
N ARG A 116 -11.61 -5.89 3.33
CA ARG A 116 -12.46 -4.71 3.45
C ARG A 116 -11.72 -3.40 3.18
N ILE A 117 -10.40 -3.35 3.27
CA ILE A 117 -9.62 -2.12 3.01
C ILE A 117 -8.50 -2.43 2.04
N LEU A 118 -8.27 -1.51 1.10
CA LEU A 118 -7.08 -1.49 0.26
C LEU A 118 -6.35 -0.15 0.45
N VAL A 119 -5.11 -0.23 0.97
CA VAL A 119 -4.22 0.92 1.09
C VAL A 119 -3.19 0.85 -0.02
N ASN A 120 -3.39 1.65 -1.08
CA ASN A 120 -2.43 1.69 -2.18
C ASN A 120 -1.33 2.71 -1.89
N CYS A 121 -0.14 2.19 -1.63
CA CYS A 121 1.07 2.98 -1.35
C CYS A 121 2.21 2.68 -2.32
N ALA A 122 2.02 1.73 -3.23
CA ALA A 122 3.05 1.27 -4.15
C ALA A 122 2.56 1.52 -5.59
N GLY A 123 3.38 2.20 -6.38
CA GLY A 123 3.13 2.40 -7.81
C GLY A 123 4.33 1.96 -8.61
N ILE A 124 4.10 1.26 -9.71
CA ILE A 124 5.14 1.00 -10.71
C ILE A 124 5.17 2.22 -11.64
N ALA A 125 6.32 2.90 -11.71
CA ALA A 125 6.55 3.91 -12.73
C ALA A 125 7.26 3.25 -13.92
N ILE A 126 6.64 3.30 -15.10
CA ILE A 126 7.28 2.87 -16.33
C ILE A 126 8.27 3.98 -16.73
N GLY A 127 9.55 3.74 -16.50
CA GLY A 127 10.62 4.69 -16.80
C GLY A 127 10.89 4.79 -18.30
N VAL A 128 10.08 5.55 -19.03
CA VAL A 128 10.26 5.81 -20.47
C VAL A 128 10.17 7.31 -20.76
N LYS A 129 10.98 7.77 -21.73
CA LYS A 129 10.95 9.17 -22.15
C LYS A 129 9.58 9.47 -22.77
N THR A 130 8.97 10.60 -22.37
CA THR A 130 7.73 11.08 -23.01
C THR A 130 7.89 11.21 -24.52
N ILE A 131 9.08 11.64 -24.98
CA ILE A 131 9.52 11.59 -26.37
C ILE A 131 10.98 11.12 -26.40
N GLY A 132 11.26 10.04 -27.14
CA GLY A 132 12.59 9.48 -27.35
C GLY A 132 13.02 9.55 -28.82
N LYS A 133 14.22 9.03 -29.11
CA LYS A 133 14.75 8.91 -30.49
C LYS A 133 13.88 8.01 -31.37
N ASP A 134 13.18 7.05 -30.75
CA ASP A 134 12.34 6.05 -31.40
C ASP A 134 10.85 6.46 -31.44
N GLY A 135 10.52 7.70 -31.04
CA GLY A 135 9.15 8.22 -31.05
C GLY A 135 8.58 8.58 -29.67
N PRO A 136 7.28 8.94 -29.60
CA PRO A 136 6.59 9.23 -28.34
C PRO A 136 6.46 7.98 -27.47
N HIS A 137 6.23 8.18 -26.15
CA HIS A 137 6.04 7.08 -25.19
C HIS A 137 4.96 6.10 -25.69
N PRO A 138 5.30 4.81 -25.94
CA PRO A 138 4.34 3.86 -26.47
C PRO A 138 3.16 3.63 -25.49
N LEU A 139 1.94 3.89 -25.99
CA LEU A 139 0.72 3.84 -25.17
C LEU A 139 0.29 2.42 -24.77
N ASP A 140 0.77 1.42 -25.51
CA ASP A 140 0.60 -0.01 -25.22
C ASP A 140 1.19 -0.39 -23.86
N GLN A 141 2.21 0.33 -23.38
CA GLN A 141 2.79 0.10 -22.05
C GLN A 141 1.82 0.40 -20.89
N TYR A 142 0.70 1.09 -21.14
CA TYR A 142 -0.35 1.34 -20.14
C TYR A 142 -1.53 0.36 -20.24
N ARG A 143 -1.52 -0.57 -21.19
CA ARG A 143 -2.60 -1.53 -21.41
C ARG A 143 -2.20 -2.84 -20.74
N ASN A 144 -2.70 -3.06 -19.53
CA ASN A 144 -2.65 -4.35 -18.84
C ASN A 144 -3.44 -5.41 -19.61
#